data_AF-A0A1C6V3S1-F1
#
_entry.id   AF-A0A1C6V3S1-F1
#
_cell.length_a   1.000
_cell.length_b   1.000
_cell.length_c   1.000
_cell.angle_alpha   90.00
_cell.angle_beta   90.00
_cell.angle_gamma   90.00
#
_symmetry.space_group_name_H-M   'P 1'
#
loop_
_entity.id
_entity.type
_entity.pdbx_description
1 polymer ?
#
loop_
_entity_poly.entity_id
_entity_poly.type
_entity_poly.pdbx_seq_one_letter_code
_entity_poly.pdbx_strand_id
1 'polypeptide(L)'
;MAEIKQSANKRKPVRSKLPANSVRDFRNLLDKALSATDDHGRKWVDARWGCYAFYDYDGEPIYVGQTNEKLRTRIRRHLTNQRTDAVAMRILDVFEVADMEVWPLWEYEGLTKKEDPQGYELARARLDAVEYTAYLQAIKTSRFRAILNEKIPPLSDVTDLPLSERFPLISKETREERGHPDVRIARRAETISRLAAVAHERGEVSDGLRRVLVIQAVRLAYISAARLAYVEGRAEPSASAIDVQGLVGTVLFEPSDPQGRKDKDETESEEGRDG
;
A
#
# COMPACT_ATOMS: atom_id res chain seq x y z
N MET A 1 7.48 64.90 8.00
CA MET A 1 6.75 63.61 7.97
C MET A 1 6.82 63.06 6.56
N ALA A 2 7.66 62.05 6.33
CA ALA A 2 7.72 61.35 5.05
C ALA A 2 7.53 59.85 5.35
N GLU A 3 6.32 59.36 5.09
CA GLU A 3 5.99 57.93 5.15
C GLU A 3 6.68 57.22 3.98
N ILE A 4 7.58 56.31 4.30
CA ILE A 4 8.15 55.36 3.34
C ILE A 4 7.09 54.28 3.08
N LYS A 5 6.39 54.40 1.95
CA LYS A 5 5.61 53.29 1.37
C LYS A 5 6.58 52.24 0.80
N GLN A 6 6.98 51.27 1.60
CA GLN A 6 7.52 50.01 1.09
C GLN A 6 6.37 49.05 0.76
N SER A 7 5.90 49.08 -0.49
CA SER A 7 5.14 47.94 -1.02
C SER A 7 6.13 46.83 -1.39
N ALA A 8 6.42 45.94 -0.43
CA ALA A 8 7.17 44.73 -0.71
C ALA A 8 6.37 43.87 -1.72
N ASN A 9 6.85 43.81 -2.96
CA ASN A 9 6.29 42.98 -4.02
C ASN A 9 6.51 41.50 -3.66
N LYS A 10 5.61 40.92 -2.86
CA LYS A 10 5.68 39.52 -2.40
C LYS A 10 5.53 38.59 -3.60
N ARG A 11 6.66 38.06 -4.10
CA ARG A 11 6.67 37.00 -5.13
C ARG A 11 5.94 35.77 -4.62
N LYS A 12 5.06 35.20 -5.45
CA LYS A 12 4.36 33.95 -5.14
C LYS A 12 5.39 32.83 -4.87
N PRO A 13 5.22 32.04 -3.79
CA PRO A 13 6.12 30.93 -3.50
C PRO A 13 6.07 29.87 -4.60
N VAL A 14 7.20 29.19 -4.82
CA VAL A 14 7.32 28.09 -5.79
C VAL A 14 6.42 26.93 -5.34
N ARG A 15 5.60 26.38 -6.26
CA ARG A 15 4.62 25.33 -5.95
C ARG A 15 5.22 24.11 -5.24
N SER A 16 6.47 23.72 -5.56
CA SER A 16 7.16 22.60 -4.93
C SER A 16 7.49 22.81 -3.45
N LYS A 17 7.52 24.06 -2.98
CA LYS A 17 7.77 24.43 -1.58
C LYS A 17 6.50 24.57 -0.74
N LEU A 18 5.32 24.53 -1.37
CA LEU A 18 4.03 24.67 -0.69
C LEU A 18 3.64 23.46 0.20
N PRO A 19 3.91 22.20 -0.17
CA PRO A 19 3.57 21.07 0.69
C PRO A 19 4.37 21.09 1.99
N ALA A 20 3.82 20.49 3.06
CA ALA A 20 4.51 20.31 4.34
C ALA A 20 5.84 19.53 4.17
N ASN A 21 6.79 19.73 5.10
CA ASN A 21 8.12 19.11 5.03
C ASN A 21 8.05 17.59 4.84
N SER A 22 7.28 16.90 5.69
CA SER A 22 7.03 15.46 5.59
C SER A 22 6.48 15.00 4.22
N VAL A 23 5.64 15.81 3.56
CA VAL A 23 5.13 15.49 2.22
C VAL A 23 6.22 15.63 1.17
N ARG A 24 7.08 16.65 1.29
CA ARG A 24 8.21 16.83 0.36
C ARG A 24 9.26 15.74 0.56
N ASP A 25 9.55 15.39 1.80
CA ASP A 25 10.50 14.33 2.14
C ASP A 25 10.04 12.97 1.62
N PHE A 26 8.76 12.63 1.84
CA PHE A 26 8.15 11.43 1.26
C PHE A 26 8.28 11.40 -0.27
N ARG A 27 7.95 12.50 -0.94
CA ARG A 27 8.09 12.59 -2.41
C ARG A 27 9.52 12.41 -2.87
N ASN A 28 10.48 13.04 -2.18
CA ASN A 28 11.89 12.92 -2.50
C ASN A 28 12.42 11.48 -2.31
N LEU A 29 12.02 10.81 -1.23
CA LEU A 29 12.39 9.43 -0.97
C LEU A 29 11.72 8.47 -1.96
N LEU A 30 10.46 8.69 -2.27
CA LEU A 30 9.76 7.96 -3.33
C LEU A 30 10.48 8.15 -4.68
N ASP A 31 10.84 9.36 -5.07
CA ASP A 31 11.55 9.60 -6.33
C ASP A 31 12.95 8.93 -6.36
N LYS A 32 13.65 8.89 -5.22
CA LYS A 32 14.91 8.14 -5.08
C LYS A 32 14.69 6.65 -5.28
N ALA A 33 13.72 6.06 -4.58
CA ALA A 33 13.39 4.65 -4.69
C ALA A 33 12.94 4.28 -6.11
N LEU A 34 12.12 5.14 -6.73
CA LEU A 34 11.68 4.99 -8.10
C LEU A 34 12.81 5.16 -9.14
N SER A 35 13.97 5.66 -8.73
CA SER A 35 15.15 5.85 -9.59
C SER A 35 16.27 4.86 -9.28
N ALA A 36 16.15 4.06 -8.22
CA ALA A 36 17.13 3.07 -7.82
C ALA A 36 17.25 1.97 -8.87
N THR A 37 18.48 1.55 -9.14
CA THR A 37 18.81 0.53 -10.13
C THR A 37 19.31 -0.75 -9.48
N ASP A 38 19.10 -1.87 -10.16
CA ASP A 38 19.75 -3.14 -9.84
C ASP A 38 21.19 -3.19 -10.38
N ASP A 39 21.88 -4.31 -10.17
CA ASP A 39 23.25 -4.56 -10.62
C ASP A 39 23.40 -4.57 -12.15
N HIS A 40 22.30 -4.64 -12.90
CA HIS A 40 22.26 -4.58 -14.35
C HIS A 40 21.91 -3.17 -14.89
N GLY A 41 21.79 -2.17 -14.01
CA GLY A 41 21.43 -0.79 -14.37
C GLY A 41 19.95 -0.61 -14.72
N ARG A 42 19.10 -1.62 -14.48
CA ARG A 42 17.65 -1.51 -14.67
C ARG A 42 17.05 -0.87 -13.43
N LYS A 43 16.09 0.05 -13.58
CA LYS A 43 15.39 0.59 -12.42
C LYS A 43 14.44 -0.44 -11.86
N TRP A 44 14.53 -0.77 -10.58
CA TRP A 44 13.71 -1.81 -9.92
C TRP A 44 12.22 -1.75 -10.26
N VAL A 45 11.68 -0.53 -10.28
CA VAL A 45 10.25 -0.28 -10.52
C VAL A 45 9.87 -0.15 -12.00
N ASP A 46 10.80 -0.26 -12.94
CA ASP A 46 10.49 -0.15 -14.37
C ASP A 46 10.05 -1.46 -15.01
N ALA A 47 10.13 -2.58 -14.29
CA ALA A 47 9.60 -3.84 -14.74
C ALA A 47 8.10 -3.72 -15.04
N ARG A 48 7.72 -4.22 -16.21
CA ARG A 48 6.31 -4.31 -16.61
C ARG A 48 5.53 -5.26 -15.70
N TRP A 49 6.14 -6.39 -15.36
CA TRP A 49 5.58 -7.45 -14.53
C TRP A 49 6.23 -7.47 -13.15
N GLY A 50 5.44 -7.61 -12.10
CA GLY A 50 5.97 -7.84 -10.76
C GLY A 50 4.97 -7.58 -9.65
N CYS A 51 5.42 -7.86 -8.43
CA CYS A 51 4.67 -7.63 -7.20
C CYS A 51 5.31 -6.53 -6.36
N TYR A 52 4.55 -5.95 -5.44
CA TYR A 52 5.01 -4.96 -4.47
C TYR A 52 4.25 -5.11 -3.15
N ALA A 53 4.86 -4.67 -2.06
CA ALA A 53 4.27 -4.63 -0.74
C ALA A 53 4.53 -3.31 -0.02
N PHE A 54 3.64 -2.94 0.89
CA PHE A 54 3.75 -1.75 1.73
C PHE A 54 3.80 -2.13 3.20
N TYR A 55 4.63 -1.42 3.98
CA TYR A 55 4.86 -1.68 5.40
C TYR A 55 4.71 -0.39 6.20
N ASP A 56 4.26 -0.50 7.45
CA ASP A 56 4.09 0.67 8.32
C ASP A 56 5.35 1.04 9.11
N TYR A 57 5.22 2.03 10.00
CA TYR A 57 6.33 2.52 10.82
C TYR A 57 6.95 1.44 11.72
N ASP A 58 6.25 0.34 12.02
CA ASP A 58 6.77 -0.76 12.84
C ASP A 58 7.25 -1.93 11.97
N GLY A 59 7.25 -1.77 10.65
CA GLY A 59 7.54 -2.84 9.70
C GLY A 59 6.39 -3.84 9.54
N GLU A 60 5.20 -3.53 10.06
CA GLU A 60 4.01 -4.38 9.91
C GLU A 60 3.54 -4.36 8.45
N PRO A 61 3.35 -5.52 7.80
CA PRO A 61 2.81 -5.57 6.45
C PRO A 61 1.41 -4.96 6.37
N ILE A 62 1.17 -4.14 5.37
CA ILE A 62 -0.10 -3.43 5.16
C ILE A 62 -0.85 -3.99 3.95
N TYR A 63 -0.17 -4.16 2.83
CA TYR A 63 -0.78 -4.49 1.55
C TYR A 63 0.22 -5.19 0.64
N VAL A 64 -0.26 -6.12 -0.18
CA VAL A 64 0.48 -6.76 -1.28
C VAL A 64 -0.29 -6.60 -2.57
N GLY A 65 0.38 -6.27 -3.67
CA GLY A 65 -0.26 -6.18 -4.98
C GLY A 65 0.65 -6.59 -6.13
N GLN A 66 0.04 -6.99 -7.24
CA GLN A 66 0.72 -7.27 -8.51
C GLN A 66 0.37 -6.28 -9.64
N THR A 67 1.19 -6.30 -10.69
CA THR A 67 0.90 -5.61 -11.96
C THR A 67 1.60 -6.27 -13.14
N ASN A 68 1.00 -6.11 -14.33
CA ASN A 68 1.56 -6.40 -15.65
C ASN A 68 1.54 -5.15 -16.57
N GLU A 69 1.29 -3.96 -16.01
CA GLU A 69 1.38 -2.66 -16.70
C GLU A 69 2.77 -2.05 -16.53
N LYS A 70 3.15 -1.75 -15.28
CA LYS A 70 4.49 -1.33 -14.81
C LYS A 70 4.44 -1.10 -13.31
N LEU A 71 5.43 -1.60 -12.56
CA LEU A 71 5.52 -1.39 -11.11
C LEU A 71 5.48 0.09 -10.74
N ARG A 72 6.25 0.93 -11.44
CA ARG A 72 6.27 2.39 -11.25
C ARG A 72 4.88 3.00 -11.35
N THR A 73 4.10 2.59 -12.34
CA THR A 73 2.77 3.14 -12.61
C THR A 73 1.83 2.79 -11.46
N ARG A 74 1.76 1.52 -11.04
CA ARG A 74 0.89 1.10 -9.93
C ARG A 74 1.35 1.65 -8.58
N ILE A 75 2.64 1.63 -8.28
CA ILE A 75 3.17 2.18 -7.02
C ILE A 75 2.87 3.69 -6.92
N ARG A 76 3.08 4.46 -7.99
CA ARG A 76 2.69 5.90 -8.01
C ARG A 76 1.19 6.07 -7.83
N ARG A 77 0.39 5.27 -8.52
CA ARG A 77 -1.07 5.26 -8.37
C ARG A 77 -1.44 5.16 -6.88
N HIS A 78 -0.89 4.18 -6.16
CA HIS A 78 -1.15 3.97 -4.74
C HIS A 78 -0.56 5.05 -3.80
N LEU A 79 0.60 5.61 -4.12
CA LEU A 79 1.31 6.50 -3.17
C LEU A 79 1.17 8.00 -3.47
N THR A 80 0.74 8.38 -4.67
CA THR A 80 0.65 9.80 -5.06
C THR A 80 -0.76 10.24 -5.44
N ASN A 81 -1.61 9.33 -5.91
CA ASN A 81 -2.96 9.69 -6.35
C ASN A 81 -3.99 9.40 -5.25
N GLN A 82 -4.52 10.47 -4.65
CA GLN A 82 -5.70 10.41 -3.76
C GLN A 82 -7.01 9.95 -4.45
N ARG A 83 -6.96 9.49 -5.70
CA ARG A 83 -8.12 9.23 -6.58
C ARG A 83 -8.16 7.83 -7.21
N THR A 84 -7.30 6.89 -6.82
CA THR A 84 -7.21 5.56 -7.50
C THR A 84 -7.53 4.40 -6.58
N ASP A 85 -8.17 3.34 -7.06
CA ASP A 85 -9.07 2.43 -6.33
C ASP A 85 -8.72 2.08 -4.87
N ALA A 86 -7.52 1.62 -4.51
CA ALA A 86 -7.18 1.37 -3.09
C ALA A 86 -7.02 2.66 -2.23
N VAL A 87 -6.61 3.77 -2.85
CA VAL A 87 -6.47 5.12 -2.27
C VAL A 87 -7.77 5.93 -2.41
N ALA A 88 -8.54 5.70 -3.48
CA ALA A 88 -9.86 6.29 -3.76
C ALA A 88 -10.88 5.78 -2.74
N MET A 89 -10.78 4.50 -2.38
CA MET A 89 -11.55 3.91 -1.30
C MET A 89 -10.92 4.14 0.09
N ARG A 90 -9.73 4.78 0.14
CA ARG A 90 -8.96 5.11 1.36
C ARG A 90 -8.77 3.93 2.31
N ILE A 91 -8.71 2.73 1.75
CA ILE A 91 -8.46 1.46 2.45
C ILE A 91 -7.06 1.51 3.07
N LEU A 92 -6.13 2.14 2.34
CA LEU A 92 -4.76 2.39 2.74
C LEU A 92 -4.58 3.87 3.13
N ASP A 93 -4.11 4.13 4.35
CA ASP A 93 -3.54 5.43 4.70
C ASP A 93 -2.11 5.52 4.16
N VAL A 94 -1.91 6.24 3.06
CA VAL A 94 -0.59 6.40 2.42
C VAL A 94 0.46 6.95 3.37
N PHE A 95 0.08 7.79 4.33
CA PHE A 95 1.04 8.33 5.29
C PHE A 95 1.44 7.34 6.37
N GLU A 96 0.74 6.21 6.49
CA GLU A 96 1.11 5.09 7.34
C GLU A 96 2.20 4.23 6.67
N VAL A 97 2.37 4.34 5.34
CA VAL A 97 3.39 3.59 4.58
C VAL A 97 4.78 4.19 4.84
N ALA A 98 5.62 3.42 5.53
CA ALA A 98 6.99 3.78 5.86
C ALA A 98 8.01 3.17 4.89
N ASP A 99 7.75 1.96 4.39
CA ASP A 99 8.60 1.27 3.43
C ASP A 99 7.76 0.64 2.31
N MET A 100 8.39 0.44 1.16
CA MET A 100 7.88 -0.42 0.10
C MET A 100 8.90 -1.48 -0.28
N GLU A 101 8.44 -2.66 -0.68
CA GLU A 101 9.26 -3.73 -1.24
C GLU A 101 8.74 -4.12 -2.61
N VAL A 102 9.63 -4.46 -3.54
CA VAL A 102 9.26 -4.82 -4.92
C VAL A 102 9.94 -6.10 -5.36
N TRP A 103 9.21 -6.90 -6.13
CA TRP A 103 9.61 -8.19 -6.71
C TRP A 103 9.40 -8.15 -8.23
N PRO A 104 10.38 -7.64 -9.01
CA PRO A 104 10.28 -7.60 -10.46
C PRO A 104 10.31 -9.00 -11.09
N LEU A 105 9.53 -9.20 -12.15
CA LEU A 105 9.59 -10.39 -13.02
C LEU A 105 10.17 -10.01 -14.37
N TRP A 106 11.48 -9.77 -14.39
CA TRP A 106 12.21 -9.31 -15.56
C TRP A 106 12.20 -10.31 -16.72
N GLU A 107 12.00 -11.59 -16.45
CA GLU A 107 11.91 -12.66 -17.45
C GLU A 107 10.72 -12.50 -18.41
N TYR A 108 9.74 -11.67 -18.07
CA TYR A 108 8.56 -11.39 -18.91
C TYR A 108 8.58 -9.97 -19.49
N GLU A 109 9.70 -9.27 -19.42
CA GLU A 109 9.84 -7.96 -20.04
C GLU A 109 9.67 -8.06 -21.56
N GLY A 110 8.87 -7.16 -22.14
CA GLY A 110 8.53 -7.20 -23.57
C GLY A 110 7.44 -8.20 -23.98
N LEU A 111 7.01 -9.11 -23.10
CA LEU A 111 5.97 -10.10 -23.43
C LEU A 111 4.61 -9.45 -23.66
N THR A 112 4.03 -9.61 -24.85
CA THR A 112 2.69 -9.12 -25.18
C THR A 112 1.72 -10.25 -25.51
N LYS A 113 0.45 -10.07 -25.14
CA LYS A 113 -0.61 -11.05 -25.40
C LYS A 113 -0.82 -11.29 -26.90
N LYS A 114 -0.54 -10.28 -27.73
CA LYS A 114 -0.71 -10.36 -29.18
C LYS A 114 0.35 -11.22 -29.85
N GLU A 115 1.60 -11.13 -29.38
CA GLU A 115 2.74 -11.83 -29.97
C GLU A 115 2.84 -13.27 -29.47
N ASP A 116 2.64 -13.49 -28.16
CA ASP A 116 2.67 -14.81 -27.55
C ASP A 116 1.54 -14.97 -26.52
N PRO A 117 0.34 -15.38 -26.96
CA PRO A 117 -0.79 -15.62 -26.06
C PRO A 117 -0.51 -16.69 -25.01
N GLN A 118 0.24 -17.75 -25.34
CA GLN A 118 0.50 -18.85 -24.43
C GLN A 118 1.51 -18.46 -23.36
N GLY A 119 2.62 -17.85 -23.77
CA GLY A 119 3.61 -17.28 -22.85
C GLY A 119 2.99 -16.23 -21.94
N TYR A 120 2.08 -15.39 -22.47
CA TYR A 120 1.38 -14.39 -21.66
C TYR A 120 0.54 -15.01 -20.54
N GLU A 121 -0.19 -16.10 -20.80
CA GLU A 121 -0.96 -16.79 -19.76
C GLU A 121 -0.04 -17.50 -18.74
N LEU A 122 1.10 -18.05 -19.17
CA LEU A 122 2.12 -18.58 -18.25
C LEU A 122 2.72 -17.49 -17.36
N ALA A 123 2.99 -16.30 -17.91
CA ALA A 123 3.47 -15.16 -17.15
C ALA A 123 2.44 -14.65 -16.14
N ARG A 124 1.14 -14.66 -16.50
CA ARG A 124 0.07 -14.37 -15.53
C ARG A 124 0.06 -15.38 -14.39
N ALA A 125 0.10 -16.68 -14.71
CA ALA A 125 0.10 -17.72 -13.68
C ALA A 125 1.33 -17.60 -12.75
N ARG A 126 2.50 -17.26 -13.31
CA ARG A 126 3.69 -16.96 -12.51
C ARG A 126 3.50 -15.73 -11.61
N LEU A 127 2.93 -14.65 -12.15
CA LEU A 127 2.65 -13.43 -11.41
C LEU A 127 1.68 -13.71 -10.23
N ASP A 128 0.60 -14.45 -10.48
CA ASP A 128 -0.39 -14.84 -9.46
C ASP A 128 0.27 -15.67 -8.33
N ALA A 129 1.14 -16.62 -8.68
CA ALA A 129 1.88 -17.43 -7.70
C ALA A 129 2.85 -16.61 -6.85
N VAL A 130 3.50 -15.59 -7.43
CA VAL A 130 4.40 -14.67 -6.72
C VAL A 130 3.58 -13.73 -5.81
N GLU A 131 2.46 -13.18 -6.28
CA GLU A 131 1.56 -12.35 -5.46
C GLU A 131 1.02 -13.16 -4.27
N TYR A 132 0.54 -14.38 -4.52
CA TYR A 132 0.01 -15.25 -3.48
C TYR A 132 1.08 -15.65 -2.46
N THR A 133 2.30 -15.96 -2.90
CA THR A 133 3.39 -16.27 -1.96
C THR A 133 3.78 -15.06 -1.11
N ALA A 134 3.94 -13.88 -1.72
CA ALA A 134 4.25 -12.65 -1.00
C ALA A 134 3.13 -12.29 -0.01
N TYR A 135 1.87 -12.51 -0.39
CA TYR A 135 0.69 -12.34 0.45
C TYR A 135 0.70 -13.28 1.66
N LEU A 136 0.96 -14.57 1.47
CA LEU A 136 1.09 -15.53 2.56
C LEU A 136 2.24 -15.19 3.50
N GLN A 137 3.39 -14.74 2.97
CA GLN A 137 4.50 -14.28 3.79
C GLN A 137 4.13 -13.02 4.60
N ALA A 138 3.42 -12.07 4.01
CA ALA A 138 2.92 -10.88 4.69
C ALA A 138 1.94 -11.24 5.82
N ILE A 139 0.99 -12.16 5.58
CA ILE A 139 0.11 -12.68 6.65
C ILE A 139 0.90 -13.39 7.75
N LYS A 140 1.88 -14.22 7.37
CA LYS A 140 2.68 -14.97 8.33
C LYS A 140 3.53 -14.06 9.23
N THR A 141 4.04 -12.96 8.69
CA THR A 141 4.89 -12.01 9.41
C THR A 141 4.08 -10.93 10.13
N SER A 142 2.84 -10.68 9.70
CA SER A 142 1.90 -9.79 10.38
C SER A 142 1.65 -10.22 11.82
N ARG A 143 1.74 -9.26 12.75
CA ARG A 143 1.36 -9.44 14.16
C ARG A 143 -0.11 -9.85 14.33
N PHE A 144 -0.95 -9.45 13.38
CA PHE A 144 -2.39 -9.70 13.38
C PHE A 144 -2.79 -10.93 12.56
N ARG A 145 -1.82 -11.59 11.89
CA ARG A 145 -2.07 -12.65 10.91
C ARG A 145 -3.06 -12.22 9.81
N ALA A 146 -3.07 -10.92 9.48
CA ALA A 146 -3.98 -10.32 8.52
C ALA A 146 -3.46 -8.97 8.00
N ILE A 147 -3.71 -8.68 6.72
CA ILE A 147 -3.35 -7.44 6.05
C ILE A 147 -4.56 -6.79 5.36
N LEU A 148 -4.41 -5.58 4.82
CA LEU A 148 -5.52 -4.72 4.38
C LEU A 148 -5.92 -4.92 2.91
N ASN A 149 -5.60 -6.07 2.33
CA ASN A 149 -6.06 -6.43 0.99
C ASN A 149 -7.58 -6.63 1.01
N GLU A 150 -8.30 -5.80 0.25
CA GLU A 150 -9.74 -6.01 -0.01
C GLU A 150 -9.95 -7.32 -0.76
N LYS A 151 -9.22 -7.49 -1.87
CA LYS A 151 -9.23 -8.71 -2.67
C LYS A 151 -8.08 -9.62 -2.28
N ILE A 152 -8.42 -10.86 -1.94
CA ILE A 152 -7.44 -11.92 -1.69
C ILE A 152 -6.87 -12.38 -3.04
N PRO A 153 -5.54 -12.51 -3.20
CA PRO A 153 -4.96 -13.00 -4.45
C PRO A 153 -5.48 -14.38 -4.84
N PRO A 154 -5.46 -14.73 -6.14
CA PRO A 154 -5.80 -16.06 -6.63
C PRO A 154 -5.07 -17.17 -5.87
N LEU A 155 -5.80 -18.21 -5.46
CA LEU A 155 -5.18 -19.38 -4.86
C LEU A 155 -4.19 -19.99 -5.87
N SER A 156 -2.92 -20.04 -5.48
CA SER A 156 -1.82 -20.49 -6.35
C SER A 156 -0.85 -21.35 -5.56
N ASP A 157 -0.06 -22.17 -6.26
CA ASP A 157 1.02 -22.91 -5.62
C ASP A 157 2.09 -21.95 -5.09
N VAL A 158 2.56 -22.23 -3.87
CA VAL A 158 3.66 -21.45 -3.27
C VAL A 158 4.92 -21.65 -4.09
N THR A 159 5.66 -20.56 -4.28
CA THR A 159 6.84 -20.54 -5.14
C THR A 159 7.97 -19.72 -4.55
N ASP A 160 9.17 -19.83 -5.12
CA ASP A 160 10.27 -18.95 -4.74
C ASP A 160 10.00 -17.53 -5.26
N LEU A 161 10.03 -16.58 -4.33
CA LEU A 161 9.96 -15.16 -4.67
C LEU A 161 11.24 -14.77 -5.43
N PRO A 162 11.12 -13.95 -6.50
CA PRO A 162 12.28 -13.41 -7.18
C PRO A 162 13.06 -12.49 -6.23
N LEU A 163 14.23 -12.03 -6.66
CA LEU A 163 15.00 -11.04 -5.92
C LEU A 163 14.15 -9.79 -5.66
N SER A 164 14.17 -9.33 -4.40
CA SER A 164 13.46 -8.13 -3.98
C SER A 164 14.40 -7.01 -3.58
N GLU A 165 13.86 -5.80 -3.59
CA GLU A 165 14.51 -4.65 -2.99
C GLU A 165 13.50 -3.85 -2.17
N ARG A 166 13.90 -3.47 -0.95
CA ARG A 166 13.07 -2.72 0.00
C ARG A 166 13.60 -1.30 0.18
N PHE A 167 12.71 -0.33 -0.01
CA PHE A 167 13.02 1.08 0.01
C PHE A 167 12.32 1.81 1.17
N PRO A 168 13.05 2.57 1.99
CA PRO A 168 12.43 3.46 2.96
C PRO A 168 11.81 4.68 2.26
N LEU A 169 10.57 4.99 2.63
CA LEU A 169 9.78 6.10 2.07
C LEU A 169 9.61 7.27 3.03
N ILE A 170 10.07 7.13 4.28
CA ILE A 170 10.04 8.20 5.29
C ILE A 170 11.44 8.52 5.83
N SER A 171 11.68 9.80 6.12
CA SER A 171 12.93 10.24 6.75
C SER A 171 12.96 9.86 8.22
N LYS A 172 14.14 9.86 8.83
CA LYS A 172 14.29 9.66 10.29
C LYS A 172 13.49 10.72 11.08
N GLU A 173 13.55 11.97 10.63
CA GLU A 173 12.77 13.08 11.21
C GLU A 173 11.27 12.83 11.11
N THR A 174 10.76 12.46 9.91
CA THR A 174 9.34 12.12 9.75
C THR A 174 8.95 10.91 10.61
N ARG A 175 9.83 9.92 10.77
CA ARG A 175 9.61 8.75 11.64
C ARG A 175 9.48 9.16 13.10
N GLU A 176 10.28 10.10 13.58
CA GLU A 176 10.21 10.63 14.95
C GLU A 176 8.93 11.46 15.17
N GLU A 177 8.57 12.32 14.23
CA GLU A 177 7.41 13.21 14.37
C GLU A 177 6.06 12.48 14.16
N ARG A 178 5.96 11.66 13.11
CA ARG A 178 4.72 11.01 12.68
C ARG A 178 4.56 9.60 13.20
N GLY A 179 5.65 8.95 13.59
CA GLY A 179 5.63 7.62 14.18
C GLY A 179 5.09 7.58 15.61
N HIS A 180 4.90 8.74 16.25
CA HIS A 180 4.38 8.82 17.61
C HIS A 180 3.01 8.10 17.73
N PRO A 181 2.82 7.20 18.71
CA PRO A 181 1.62 6.37 18.80
C PRO A 181 0.31 7.16 18.80
N ASP A 182 0.24 8.29 19.53
CA ASP A 182 -0.98 9.11 19.60
C ASP A 182 -1.33 9.78 18.25
N VAL A 183 -0.32 10.11 17.43
CA VAL A 183 -0.54 10.63 16.08
C VAL A 183 -1.12 9.53 15.19
N ARG A 184 -0.56 8.31 15.27
CA ARG A 184 -1.05 7.15 14.51
C ARG A 184 -2.43 6.68 14.97
N ILE A 185 -2.72 6.73 16.27
CA ILE A 185 -4.06 6.45 16.83
C ILE A 185 -5.09 7.39 16.21
N ALA A 186 -4.84 8.71 16.23
CA ALA A 186 -5.76 9.71 15.67
C ALA A 186 -6.02 9.47 14.17
N ARG A 187 -4.97 9.21 13.40
CA ARG A 187 -5.07 8.92 11.97
C ARG A 187 -5.84 7.64 11.68
N ARG A 188 -5.55 6.55 12.40
CA ARG A 188 -6.24 5.27 12.22
C ARG A 188 -7.73 5.37 12.57
N ALA A 189 -8.07 6.11 13.62
CA ALA A 189 -9.46 6.42 13.96
C ALA A 189 -10.17 7.20 12.84
N GLU A 190 -9.51 8.20 12.26
CA GLU A 190 -10.03 8.93 11.10
C GLU A 190 -10.24 8.02 9.88
N THR A 191 -9.26 7.16 9.56
CA THR A 191 -9.36 6.20 8.45
C THR A 191 -10.54 5.25 8.64
N ILE A 192 -10.71 4.67 9.84
CA ILE A 192 -11.84 3.78 10.15
C ILE A 192 -13.18 4.53 10.02
N SER A 193 -13.27 5.74 10.57
CA SER A 193 -14.48 6.56 10.47
C SER A 193 -14.88 6.81 9.00
N ARG A 194 -13.90 7.17 8.16
CA ARG A 194 -14.13 7.39 6.73
C ARG A 194 -14.48 6.10 5.99
N LEU A 195 -13.82 4.99 6.28
CA LEU A 195 -14.10 3.69 5.67
C LEU A 195 -15.54 3.23 6.00
N ALA A 196 -15.97 3.43 7.24
CA ALA A 196 -17.35 3.15 7.65
C ALA A 196 -18.36 4.05 6.91
N ALA A 197 -18.05 5.34 6.72
CA ALA A 197 -18.88 6.26 5.95
C ALA A 197 -19.00 5.81 4.48
N VAL A 198 -17.89 5.45 3.82
CA VAL A 198 -17.90 4.92 2.44
C VAL A 198 -18.77 3.67 2.34
N ALA A 199 -18.67 2.77 3.31
CA ALA A 199 -19.46 1.55 3.34
C ALA A 199 -20.95 1.78 3.62
N HIS A 200 -21.31 2.92 4.21
CA HIS A 200 -22.69 3.35 4.37
C HIS A 200 -23.23 4.02 3.10
N GLU A 201 -22.48 4.98 2.53
CA GLU A 201 -22.86 5.77 1.36
C GLU A 201 -23.09 4.91 0.12
N ARG A 202 -22.31 3.84 -0.05
CA ARG A 202 -22.43 2.93 -1.20
C ARG A 202 -23.52 1.86 -1.04
N GLY A 203 -24.02 1.65 0.18
CA GLY A 203 -24.99 0.61 0.51
C GLY A 203 -24.40 -0.80 0.44
N GLU A 204 -24.10 -1.28 -0.77
CA GLU A 204 -23.48 -2.58 -1.04
C GLU A 204 -21.97 -2.40 -1.24
N VAL A 205 -21.19 -3.11 -0.42
CA VAL A 205 -19.72 -3.14 -0.51
C VAL A 205 -19.25 -4.58 -0.41
N SER A 206 -18.05 -4.85 -0.94
CA SER A 206 -17.46 -6.19 -0.90
C SER A 206 -17.27 -6.69 0.55
N ASP A 207 -17.32 -8.01 0.71
CA ASP A 207 -16.95 -8.68 1.97
C ASP A 207 -15.52 -8.32 2.39
N GLY A 208 -14.62 -8.17 1.40
CA GLY A 208 -13.26 -7.70 1.57
C GLY A 208 -13.18 -6.36 2.29
N LEU A 209 -13.98 -5.37 1.87
CA LEU A 209 -13.98 -4.04 2.48
C LEU A 209 -14.46 -4.10 3.94
N ARG A 210 -15.48 -4.93 4.22
CA ARG A 210 -15.97 -5.16 5.59
C ARG A 210 -14.91 -5.83 6.46
N ARG A 211 -14.18 -6.83 5.94
CA ARG A 211 -13.05 -7.44 6.65
C ARG A 211 -11.93 -6.43 6.93
N VAL A 212 -11.58 -5.59 5.95
CA VAL A 212 -10.57 -4.54 6.15
C VAL A 212 -11.00 -3.57 7.26
N LEU A 213 -12.27 -3.19 7.34
CA LEU A 213 -12.78 -2.36 8.43
C LEU A 213 -12.53 -3.00 9.81
N VAL A 214 -12.79 -4.30 9.94
CA VAL A 214 -12.52 -5.05 11.18
C VAL A 214 -11.02 -5.09 11.49
N ILE A 215 -10.17 -5.43 10.50
CA ILE A 215 -8.71 -5.49 10.71
C ILE A 215 -8.17 -4.13 11.13
N GLN A 216 -8.63 -3.03 10.54
CA GLN A 216 -8.24 -1.68 10.94
C GLN A 216 -8.67 -1.38 12.38
N ALA A 217 -9.88 -1.77 12.78
CA ALA A 217 -10.35 -1.60 14.16
C ALA A 217 -9.49 -2.39 15.16
N VAL A 218 -9.09 -3.62 14.83
CA VAL A 218 -8.14 -4.40 15.65
C VAL A 218 -6.80 -3.68 15.76
N ARG A 219 -6.25 -3.20 14.64
CA ARG A 219 -4.98 -2.45 14.63
C ARG A 219 -5.06 -1.19 15.49
N LEU A 220 -6.19 -0.45 15.45
CA LEU A 220 -6.43 0.72 16.30
C LEU A 220 -6.53 0.34 17.79
N ALA A 221 -7.28 -0.71 18.11
CA ALA A 221 -7.41 -1.20 19.49
C ALA A 221 -6.04 -1.60 20.05
N TYR A 222 -5.25 -2.31 19.25
CA TYR A 222 -3.90 -2.74 19.62
C TYR A 222 -2.96 -1.57 19.93
N ILE A 223 -2.80 -0.61 19.02
CA ILE A 223 -1.89 0.53 19.24
C ILE A 223 -2.36 1.39 20.42
N SER A 224 -3.67 1.51 20.64
CA SER A 224 -4.24 2.20 21.80
C SER A 224 -3.92 1.47 23.10
N ALA A 225 -4.04 0.14 23.12
CA ALA A 225 -3.73 -0.68 24.29
C ALA A 225 -2.21 -0.70 24.59
N ALA A 226 -1.37 -0.76 23.56
CA ALA A 226 0.08 -0.64 23.69
C ALA A 226 0.49 0.72 24.25
N ARG A 227 -0.16 1.79 23.78
CA ARG A 227 0.06 3.15 24.30
C ARG A 227 -0.34 3.28 25.75
N LEU A 228 -1.50 2.73 26.15
CA LEU A 228 -1.92 2.68 27.54
C LEU A 228 -0.92 1.91 28.41
N ALA A 229 -0.50 0.72 27.97
CA ALA A 229 0.48 -0.09 28.68
C ALA A 229 1.79 0.66 28.91
N TYR A 230 2.29 1.37 27.89
CA TYR A 230 3.48 2.21 28.00
C TYR A 230 3.33 3.30 29.07
N VAL A 231 2.22 4.03 29.07
CA VAL A 231 1.97 5.11 30.06
C VAL A 231 1.84 4.57 31.48
N GLU A 232 1.28 3.37 31.64
CA GLU A 232 1.12 2.70 32.94
C GLU A 232 2.39 1.92 33.38
N GLY A 233 3.45 1.88 32.56
CA GLY A 233 4.66 1.12 32.85
C GLY A 233 4.47 -0.41 32.81
N ARG A 234 3.41 -0.89 32.15
CA ARG A 234 3.14 -2.32 31.94
C ARG A 234 3.81 -2.84 30.68
N ALA A 235 3.92 -4.17 30.58
CA ALA A 235 4.34 -4.82 29.34
C ALA A 235 3.34 -4.55 28.21
N GLU A 236 3.87 -4.44 26.98
CA GLU A 236 3.05 -4.33 25.77
C GLU A 236 2.10 -5.54 25.65
N PRO A 237 0.82 -5.34 25.31
CA PRO A 237 -0.13 -6.45 25.17
C PRO A 237 0.27 -7.39 24.03
N SER A 238 -0.10 -8.66 24.14
CA SER A 238 0.02 -9.58 23.00
C SER A 238 -0.96 -9.17 21.90
N ALA A 239 -0.49 -9.12 20.64
CA ALA A 239 -1.37 -8.91 19.49
C ALA A 239 -2.40 -10.05 19.34
N SER A 240 -2.10 -11.25 19.85
CA SER A 240 -3.02 -12.39 19.88
C SER A 240 -4.14 -12.28 20.92
N ALA A 241 -4.17 -11.20 21.72
CA ALA A 241 -5.26 -10.96 22.67
C ALA A 241 -6.60 -10.70 21.97
N ILE A 242 -6.56 -10.32 20.69
CA ILE A 242 -7.74 -10.21 19.83
C ILE A 242 -7.62 -11.31 18.77
N ASP A 243 -8.54 -12.27 18.79
CA ASP A 243 -8.59 -13.33 17.77
C ASP A 243 -9.10 -12.77 16.44
N VAL A 244 -8.17 -12.33 15.59
CA VAL A 244 -8.50 -11.74 14.29
C VAL A 244 -9.19 -12.75 13.39
N GLN A 245 -8.72 -13.99 13.33
CA GLN A 245 -9.32 -15.03 12.48
C GLN A 245 -10.74 -15.37 12.92
N GLY A 246 -10.99 -15.42 14.23
CA GLY A 246 -12.34 -15.57 14.78
C GLY A 246 -13.29 -14.42 14.40
N LEU A 247 -12.77 -13.21 14.16
CA LEU A 247 -13.57 -12.04 13.77
C LEU A 247 -13.82 -11.91 12.28
N VAL A 248 -12.83 -12.22 11.42
CA VAL A 248 -12.92 -12.00 9.97
C VAL A 248 -13.04 -13.27 9.14
N GLY A 249 -12.94 -14.43 9.76
CA GLY A 249 -12.87 -15.72 9.08
C GLY A 249 -11.53 -15.94 8.38
N THR A 250 -11.55 -16.71 7.29
CA THR A 250 -10.33 -16.97 6.51
C THR A 250 -9.84 -15.72 5.79
N VAL A 251 -8.52 -15.52 5.82
CA VAL A 251 -7.80 -14.50 5.04
C VAL A 251 -6.87 -15.14 4.01
N LEU A 252 -7.01 -16.44 3.76
CA LEU A 252 -6.08 -17.20 2.90
C LEU A 252 -6.61 -17.42 1.49
N PHE A 253 -7.91 -17.31 1.30
CA PHE A 253 -8.61 -17.41 0.01
C PHE A 253 -9.99 -16.75 0.16
N GLU A 254 -10.58 -16.31 -0.95
CA GLU A 254 -11.97 -15.84 -0.96
C GLU A 254 -12.90 -17.01 -1.34
N PRO A 255 -13.84 -17.43 -0.45
CA PRO A 255 -14.78 -18.49 -0.80
C PRO A 255 -15.72 -18.11 -1.95
N SER A 256 -16.08 -16.84 -2.06
CA SER A 256 -16.98 -16.30 -3.10
C SER A 256 -16.27 -16.01 -4.42
N ASP A 257 -14.94 -15.85 -4.42
CA ASP A 257 -14.11 -15.68 -5.61
C ASP A 257 -12.80 -16.50 -5.49
N PRO A 258 -12.86 -17.85 -5.61
CA PRO A 258 -11.68 -18.70 -5.43
C PRO A 258 -10.58 -18.44 -6.45
N GLN A 259 -10.94 -17.89 -7.61
CA GLN A 259 -9.98 -17.56 -8.66
C GLN A 259 -9.34 -16.19 -8.44
N GLY A 260 -9.89 -15.31 -7.59
CA GLY A 260 -9.27 -14.06 -7.16
C GLY A 260 -8.82 -13.13 -8.29
N ARG A 261 -9.26 -13.35 -9.53
CA ARG A 261 -8.75 -12.62 -10.70
C ARG A 261 -9.25 -11.19 -10.64
N LYS A 262 -8.36 -10.21 -10.51
CA LYS A 262 -8.72 -8.79 -10.65
C LYS A 262 -9.38 -8.66 -12.03
N ASP A 263 -10.64 -8.22 -12.06
CA ASP A 263 -11.38 -8.10 -13.31
C ASP A 263 -10.57 -7.30 -14.34
N LYS A 264 -10.79 -7.58 -15.63
CA LYS A 264 -10.13 -6.93 -16.76
C LYS A 264 -10.17 -5.38 -16.71
N ASP A 265 -11.01 -4.81 -15.86
CA ASP A 265 -11.30 -3.38 -15.79
C ASP A 265 -10.33 -2.53 -14.96
N GLU A 266 -9.44 -3.09 -14.12
CA GLU A 266 -8.44 -2.24 -13.45
C GLU A 266 -7.20 -1.97 -14.32
N THR A 267 -6.93 -2.82 -15.30
CA THR A 267 -5.72 -2.79 -16.13
C THR A 267 -5.92 -2.20 -17.54
N GLU A 268 -7.16 -2.08 -18.03
CA GLU A 268 -7.44 -1.69 -19.43
C GLU A 268 -8.36 -0.45 -19.60
N SER A 269 -8.83 0.21 -18.53
CA SER A 269 -9.95 1.17 -18.62
C SER A 269 -9.62 2.66 -18.87
N GLU A 270 -8.39 3.06 -19.21
CA GLU A 270 -8.07 4.48 -19.52
C GLU A 270 -7.43 4.76 -20.90
N GLU A 271 -7.36 3.80 -21.83
CA GLU A 271 -6.85 4.06 -23.21
C GLU A 271 -7.95 4.38 -24.25
N GLY A 272 -9.17 4.74 -23.82
CA GLY A 272 -10.32 4.86 -24.73
C GLY A 272 -11.15 6.15 -24.67
N ARG A 273 -10.69 7.22 -24.00
CA ARG A 273 -11.42 8.51 -23.96
C ARG A 273 -10.48 9.71 -24.09
N ASP A 274 -9.88 9.83 -25.26
CA ASP A 274 -9.61 11.15 -25.84
C ASP A 274 -9.69 11.01 -27.37
N GLY A 275 -10.84 11.43 -27.89
CA GLY A 275 -11.16 11.63 -29.29
C GLY A 275 -12.13 12.79 -29.37
#